data_AF-A0A922JDB8-F1
#
_entry.id   AF-A0A922JDB8-F1
#
_cell.length_a   1.000
_cell.length_b   1.000
_cell.length_c   1.000
_cell.angle_alpha   90.00
_cell.angle_beta   90.00
_cell.angle_gamma   90.00
#
_symmetry.space_group_name_H-M   'P 1'
#
loop_
_entity.id
_entity.type
_entity.pdbx_description
1 polymer ?
#
loop_
_entity_poly.entity_id
_entity_poly.type
_entity_poly.pdbx_seq_one_letter_code
_entity_poly.pdbx_strand_id
1 'polypeptide(L)'
;MASKDGVSEAEEFVYRISTIKEWEELQKTGSLYGGELDKSSGFIHLSKRHQVQSTLQNFFLNTEEELYLLQIDAKTLGDGLVYEVVDGSNSFPHFYGPSRSFSPLPSHAVMKAEKLSLSGGQFICSLLEKEGSLSSKIYTNNFTWI
;
A
#
# COMPACT_ATOMS: atom_id res chain seq x y z
N MET A 1 15.00 6.38 33.09
CA MET A 1 15.26 6.69 31.67
C MET A 1 15.55 5.39 30.93
N ALA A 2 15.08 5.31 29.69
CA ALA A 2 15.15 4.17 28.76
C ALA A 2 14.10 3.06 29.00
N SER A 3 12.83 3.40 28.74
CA SER A 3 11.89 2.39 28.26
C SER A 3 12.42 1.91 26.92
N LYS A 4 12.89 0.65 26.93
CA LYS A 4 13.14 -0.15 25.74
C LYS A 4 11.80 -0.37 25.05
N ASP A 5 11.40 0.52 24.15
CA ASP A 5 10.39 0.17 23.17
C ASP A 5 11.05 -0.84 22.22
N GLY A 6 10.71 -2.10 22.45
CA GLY A 6 11.11 -3.20 21.60
C GLY A 6 10.60 -2.94 20.20
N VAL A 7 11.51 -2.53 19.32
CA VAL A 7 11.36 -2.73 17.88
C VAL A 7 11.34 -4.25 17.70
N SER A 8 10.16 -4.84 17.76
CA SER A 8 9.93 -6.15 17.15
C SER A 8 10.38 -6.02 15.70
N GLU A 9 11.22 -6.93 15.22
CA GLU A 9 11.56 -7.13 13.81
C GLU A 9 10.33 -7.55 12.96
N ALA A 10 9.14 -7.07 13.29
CA ALA A 10 7.96 -7.16 12.46
C ALA A 10 8.30 -6.43 11.16
N GLU A 11 8.25 -7.15 10.05
CA GLU A 11 8.29 -6.61 8.71
C GLU A 11 7.30 -5.45 8.63
N GLU A 12 7.82 -4.21 8.61
CA GLU A 12 6.97 -3.03 8.62
C GLU A 12 6.43 -2.87 7.19
N PHE A 13 5.23 -3.39 6.97
CA PHE A 13 4.57 -3.23 5.68
C PHE A 13 3.88 -1.87 5.59
N VAL A 14 4.16 -1.16 4.50
CA VAL A 14 3.44 0.03 4.08
C VAL A 14 2.56 -0.31 2.89
N TYR A 15 1.51 0.46 2.71
CA TYR A 15 0.46 0.14 1.74
C TYR A 15 0.27 1.30 0.77
N ARG A 16 0.18 0.99 -0.51
CA ARG A 16 -0.17 1.93 -1.57
C ARG A 16 -1.51 1.54 -2.15
N ILE A 17 -2.40 2.53 -2.29
CA ILE A 17 -3.61 2.38 -3.09
C ILE A 17 -3.26 2.82 -4.50
N SER A 18 -3.44 1.93 -5.47
CA SER A 18 -3.15 2.19 -6.87
C SER A 18 -4.37 1.91 -7.73
N THR A 19 -4.57 2.69 -8.78
CA THR A 19 -5.54 2.34 -9.82
C THR A 19 -5.03 1.17 -10.65
N ILE A 20 -5.93 0.51 -11.39
CA ILE A 20 -5.54 -0.53 -12.35
C ILE A 20 -4.49 -0.06 -13.36
N LYS A 21 -4.57 1.20 -13.81
CA LYS A 21 -3.60 1.78 -14.75
C LYS A 21 -2.21 1.90 -14.12
N GLU A 22 -2.13 2.40 -12.90
CA GLU A 22 -0.87 2.51 -12.14
C GLU A 22 -0.28 1.12 -11.86
N TRP A 23 -1.12 0.16 -11.49
CA TRP A 23 -0.68 -1.22 -11.26
C TRP A 23 -0.14 -1.87 -12.53
N GLU A 24 -0.83 -1.73 -13.66
CA GLU A 24 -0.34 -2.23 -14.94
C GLU A 24 0.95 -1.54 -15.38
N GLU A 25 1.08 -0.23 -15.17
CA GLU A 25 2.31 0.51 -15.45
C GLU A 25 3.47 -0.07 -14.63
N LEU A 26 3.28 -0.23 -13.32
CA LEU A 26 4.29 -0.80 -12.42
C LEU A 26 4.75 -2.19 -12.89
N GLN A 27 3.81 -3.02 -13.33
CA GLN A 27 4.08 -4.37 -13.83
C GLN A 27 4.84 -4.34 -15.18
N LYS A 28 4.54 -3.36 -16.05
CA LYS A 28 5.14 -3.24 -17.39
C LYS A 28 6.54 -2.60 -17.35
N THR A 29 6.72 -1.57 -16.55
CA THR A 29 7.96 -0.76 -16.51
C THR A 29 8.91 -1.19 -15.38
N GLY A 30 8.40 -1.90 -14.38
CA GLY A 30 9.11 -2.25 -13.15
C GLY A 30 9.19 -1.12 -12.13
N SER A 31 8.61 0.05 -12.39
CA SER A 31 8.62 1.18 -11.45
C SER A 31 7.45 2.14 -11.66
N LEU A 32 6.93 2.76 -10.59
CA LEU A 32 5.75 3.61 -10.61
C LEU A 32 6.03 5.00 -10.04
N TYR A 33 5.78 6.06 -10.81
CA TYR A 33 5.85 7.44 -10.33
C TYR A 33 4.57 7.90 -9.60
N GLY A 34 3.56 7.04 -9.52
CA GLY A 34 2.29 7.35 -8.87
C GLY A 34 1.41 8.28 -9.70
N GLY A 35 0.40 8.83 -9.03
CA GLY A 35 -0.60 9.70 -9.63
C GLY A 35 -0.13 11.15 -9.73
N GLU A 36 -1.03 12.02 -10.18
CA GLU A 36 -0.76 13.46 -10.29
C GLU A 36 -0.41 14.09 -8.93
N LEU A 37 -1.07 13.64 -7.86
CA LEU A 37 -0.79 14.08 -6.49
C LEU A 37 0.64 13.76 -6.07
N ASP A 38 1.11 12.54 -6.37
CA ASP A 38 2.46 12.10 -6.02
C ASP A 38 3.51 12.92 -6.77
N LYS A 39 3.30 13.12 -8.08
CA LYS A 39 4.17 13.95 -8.94
C LYS A 39 4.21 15.41 -8.50
N SER A 40 3.07 15.98 -8.11
CA SER A 40 2.99 17.36 -7.64
C SER A 40 3.63 17.55 -6.26
N SER A 41 3.56 16.54 -5.39
CA SER A 41 4.14 16.59 -4.04
C SER A 41 5.65 16.28 -4.03
N GLY A 42 6.13 15.51 -5.01
CA GLY A 42 7.52 15.07 -5.09
C GLY A 42 7.82 13.82 -4.26
N PHE A 43 6.81 13.06 -3.85
CA PHE A 43 6.94 11.79 -3.14
C PHE A 43 5.73 10.89 -3.40
N ILE A 44 5.90 9.58 -3.18
CA ILE A 44 4.81 8.60 -3.28
C ILE A 44 4.08 8.51 -1.93
N HIS A 45 2.78 8.78 -1.93
CA HIS A 45 1.95 8.65 -0.74
C HIS A 45 1.68 7.19 -0.43
N LEU A 46 2.11 6.77 0.76
CA LEU A 46 1.86 5.45 1.32
C LEU A 46 1.01 5.61 2.59
N SER A 47 0.45 4.51 3.05
CA SER A 47 -0.39 4.46 4.25
C SER A 47 0.00 3.27 5.10
N LYS A 48 -0.13 3.41 6.42
CA LYS A 48 -0.11 2.25 7.32
C LYS A 48 -1.38 1.45 7.15
N ARG A 49 -1.34 0.16 7.47
CA ARG A 49 -2.50 -0.75 7.36
C ARG A 49 -3.81 -0.16 7.92
N HIS A 50 -3.76 0.43 9.12
CA HIS A 50 -4.94 0.99 9.77
C HIS A 50 -5.44 2.30 9.13
N GLN A 51 -4.60 3.00 8.37
CA GLN A 51 -4.95 4.24 7.66
C GLN A 51 -5.59 3.95 6.31
N VAL A 52 -5.23 2.84 5.64
CA VAL A 52 -5.71 2.48 4.29
C VAL A 52 -7.22 2.63 4.18
N GLN A 53 -7.98 2.08 5.13
CA GLN A 53 -9.43 2.09 5.07
C GLN A 53 -10.01 3.51 5.13
N SER A 54 -9.44 4.37 5.98
CA SER A 54 -9.85 5.78 6.06
C SER A 54 -9.47 6.54 4.79
N THR A 55 -8.27 6.31 4.24
CA THR A 55 -7.84 6.89 2.96
C THR A 55 -8.78 6.48 1.82
N LEU A 56 -9.12 5.20 1.72
CA LEU A 56 -10.06 4.69 0.73
C LEU A 56 -11.44 5.34 0.86
N GLN A 57 -11.93 5.48 2.09
CA GLN A 57 -13.22 6.11 2.33
C GLN A 57 -13.22 7.60 1.96
N ASN A 58 -12.18 8.34 2.32
CA ASN A 58 -12.14 9.78 2.12
C ASN A 58 -11.88 10.18 0.66
N PHE A 59 -11.04 9.44 -0.06
CA PHE A 59 -10.57 9.83 -1.39
C PHE A 59 -11.15 8.98 -2.53
N PHE A 60 -11.54 7.73 -2.27
CA PHE A 60 -11.82 6.75 -3.32
C PHE A 60 -13.27 6.23 -3.35
N LEU A 61 -14.17 6.61 -2.42
CA LEU A 61 -15.55 6.11 -2.43
C LEU A 61 -16.34 6.39 -3.72
N ASN A 62 -16.03 7.50 -4.40
CA ASN A 62 -16.72 7.92 -5.60
C ASN A 62 -15.96 7.58 -6.89
N THR A 63 -14.90 6.77 -6.81
CA THR A 63 -14.16 6.36 -8.01
C THR A 63 -14.84 5.19 -8.70
N GLU A 64 -14.94 5.25 -10.02
CA GLU A 64 -15.38 4.12 -10.85
C GLU A 64 -14.20 3.26 -11.32
N GLU A 65 -12.96 3.68 -11.04
CA GLU A 65 -11.77 2.92 -11.42
C GLU A 65 -11.55 1.72 -10.47
N GLU A 66 -11.07 0.62 -11.02
CA GLU A 66 -10.63 -0.52 -10.21
C GLU A 66 -9.38 -0.15 -9.42
N LEU A 67 -9.40 -0.45 -8.13
CA LEU A 67 -8.30 -0.15 -7.21
C LEU A 67 -7.61 -1.42 -6.78
N TYR A 68 -6.31 -1.32 -6.56
CA TYR A 68 -5.44 -2.35 -6.03
C TYR A 68 -4.75 -1.83 -4.78
N LEU A 69 -4.69 -2.67 -3.77
CA LEU A 69 -3.90 -2.44 -2.58
C LEU A 69 -2.57 -3.18 -2.73
N LEU A 70 -1.48 -2.41 -2.77
CA LEU A 70 -0.12 -2.93 -2.84
C LEU A 70 0.47 -2.94 -1.43
N GLN A 71 0.88 -4.11 -0.97
CA GLN A 71 1.66 -4.29 0.24
C GLN A 71 3.14 -4.20 -0.13
N ILE A 72 3.83 -3.23 0.44
CA ILE A 72 5.21 -2.89 0.16
C ILE A 72 6.04 -3.12 1.42
N ASP A 73 7.19 -3.76 1.27
CA ASP A 73 8.13 -3.93 2.36
C ASP A 73 8.91 -2.63 2.62
N ALA A 74 8.72 -2.03 3.80
CA ALA A 74 9.44 -0.81 4.17
C ALA A 74 10.96 -1.05 4.26
N LYS A 75 11.40 -2.27 4.61
CA LYS A 75 12.84 -2.58 4.68
C LYS A 75 13.50 -2.48 3.31
N THR A 76 12.80 -2.92 2.25
CA THR A 76 13.27 -2.80 0.87
C THR A 76 13.35 -1.34 0.40
N LEU A 77 12.47 -0.46 0.88
CA LEU A 77 12.54 0.98 0.57
C LEU A 77 13.67 1.71 1.31
N GLY A 78 14.08 1.19 2.47
CA GLY A 78 15.21 1.68 3.25
C GLY A 78 15.14 3.18 3.54
N ASP A 79 16.26 3.87 3.34
CA ASP A 79 16.41 5.31 3.61
C ASP A 79 15.52 6.22 2.75
N GLY A 80 14.86 5.67 1.73
CA GLY A 80 13.93 6.42 0.89
C GLY A 80 12.55 6.62 1.49
N LEU A 81 12.23 5.94 2.59
CA LEU A 81 10.96 6.02 3.29
C LEU A 81 11.03 6.98 4.48
N VAL A 82 10.15 7.98 4.51
CA VAL A 82 10.08 9.01 5.55
C VAL A 82 8.70 8.99 6.17
N TYR A 83 8.62 9.00 7.49
CA TYR A 83 7.34 9.06 8.21
C TYR A 83 7.07 10.48 8.68
N GLU A 84 6.11 11.14 8.04
CA GLU A 84 5.74 12.51 8.38
C GLU A 84 4.51 12.53 9.28
N VAL A 85 4.60 13.26 10.40
CA VAL A 85 3.51 13.40 11.36
C VAL A 85 2.51 14.42 10.84
N VAL A 86 1.26 14.00 10.65
CA VAL A 86 0.17 14.85 10.15
C VAL A 86 -0.61 15.46 11.31
N ASP A 87 -0.91 14.64 12.31
CA ASP A 87 -1.50 15.05 13.59
C ASP A 87 -0.68 14.40 14.69
N GLY A 88 -0.59 14.98 15.89
CA GLY A 88 0.34 14.57 16.98
C GLY A 88 0.38 13.08 17.38
N SER A 89 -0.46 12.22 16.81
CA SER A 89 -0.47 10.76 16.96
C SER A 89 -0.45 9.97 15.64
N ASN A 90 -0.65 10.61 14.48
CA ASN A 90 -0.74 9.97 13.17
C ASN A 90 0.43 10.36 12.28
N SER A 91 1.21 9.36 11.85
CA SER A 91 2.25 9.55 10.84
C SER A 91 1.93 8.79 9.56
N PHE A 92 2.12 9.45 8.43
CA PHE A 92 1.96 8.87 7.10
C PHE A 92 3.33 8.57 6.49
N PRO A 93 3.54 7.36 5.95
CA PRO A 93 4.76 7.05 5.23
C PRO A 93 4.75 7.71 3.85
N HIS A 94 5.81 8.42 3.52
CA HIS A 94 6.07 9.03 2.22
C HIS A 94 7.38 8.49 1.67
N PHE A 95 7.34 7.96 0.44
CA PHE A 95 8.54 7.47 -0.22
C PHE A 95 9.09 8.54 -1.17
N TYR A 96 10.24 9.07 -0.80
CA TYR A 96 11.01 10.00 -1.61
C TYR A 96 12.02 9.26 -2.49
N GLY A 97 12.54 8.12 -2.03
CA GLY A 97 13.61 7.36 -2.68
C GLY A 97 14.99 7.57 -2.04
N PRO A 98 15.99 6.74 -2.40
CA PRO A 98 17.28 6.68 -1.70
C PRO A 98 18.03 8.02 -1.64
N SER A 99 17.87 8.85 -2.67
CA SER A 99 18.50 10.18 -2.76
C SER A 99 17.67 11.30 -2.13
N ARG A 100 16.53 10.98 -1.48
CA ARG A 100 15.50 11.94 -1.03
C ARG A 100 14.96 12.85 -2.13
N SER A 101 15.05 12.39 -3.37
CA SER A 101 14.53 13.05 -4.56
C SER A 101 13.52 12.14 -5.20
N PHE A 102 12.34 12.68 -5.54
CA PHE A 102 11.20 11.96 -6.12
C PHE A 102 11.63 10.80 -7.03
N SER A 103 11.61 9.60 -6.47
CA SER A 103 12.00 8.36 -7.14
C SER A 103 10.78 7.48 -7.34
N PRO A 104 10.70 6.74 -8.46
CA PRO A 104 9.58 5.85 -8.68
C PRO A 104 9.64 4.67 -7.69
N LEU A 105 8.47 4.23 -7.24
CA LEU A 105 8.32 3.04 -6.42
C LEU A 105 8.73 1.81 -7.25
N PRO A 106 9.74 1.03 -6.83
CA PRO A 106 10.16 -0.14 -7.59
C PRO A 106 9.21 -1.32 -7.38
N SER A 107 8.93 -2.09 -8.44
CA SER A 107 8.02 -3.24 -8.37
C SER A 107 8.54 -4.35 -7.46
N HIS A 108 9.86 -4.50 -7.32
CA HIS A 108 10.47 -5.50 -6.44
C HIS A 108 10.26 -5.24 -4.95
N ALA A 109 9.87 -4.02 -4.56
CA ALA A 109 9.49 -3.71 -3.18
C ALA A 109 8.04 -4.12 -2.86
N VAL A 110 7.22 -4.35 -3.89
CA VAL A 110 5.85 -4.82 -3.72
C VAL A 110 5.86 -6.32 -3.45
N MET A 111 5.48 -6.69 -2.24
CA MET A 111 5.42 -8.08 -1.80
C MET A 111 4.10 -8.76 -2.21
N LYS A 112 3.00 -8.02 -2.16
CA LYS A 112 1.67 -8.49 -2.55
C LYS A 112 0.87 -7.36 -3.17
N ALA A 113 -0.01 -7.71 -4.10
CA ALA A 113 -0.98 -6.81 -4.69
C ALA A 113 -2.33 -7.51 -4.72
N GLU A 114 -3.38 -6.85 -4.26
CA GLU A 114 -4.73 -7.41 -4.25
C GLU A 114 -5.76 -6.38 -4.69
N LYS A 115 -6.72 -6.82 -5.49
CA LYS A 115 -7.82 -5.97 -5.95
C LYS A 115 -8.75 -5.63 -4.79
N LEU A 116 -9.05 -4.34 -4.63
CA LEU A 116 -10.01 -3.85 -3.65
C LEU A 116 -11.43 -4.02 -4.22
N SER A 117 -12.32 -4.61 -3.42
CA SER A 117 -13.75 -4.70 -3.76
C SER A 117 -14.56 -3.81 -2.84
N LEU A 118 -15.48 -3.01 -3.39
CA LEU A 118 -16.40 -2.22 -2.59
C LEU A 118 -17.64 -3.05 -2.28
N SER A 119 -17.94 -3.28 -0.99
CA SER A 119 -19.14 -3.97 -0.54
C SER A 119 -19.76 -3.21 0.62
N GLY A 120 -21.04 -2.84 0.48
CA GLY A 120 -21.77 -2.11 1.53
C GLY A 120 -21.16 -0.75 1.91
N GLY A 121 -20.45 -0.08 0.99
CA GLY A 121 -19.77 1.20 1.26
C GLY A 121 -18.40 1.05 1.97
N GLN A 122 -17.90 -0.17 2.11
CA GLN A 122 -16.60 -0.44 2.68
C GLN A 122 -15.72 -1.21 1.69
N PHE A 123 -14.46 -0.79 1.55
CA PHE A 123 -13.49 -1.52 0.74
C PHE A 123 -13.01 -2.75 1.51
N ILE A 124 -13.09 -3.91 0.85
CA ILE A 124 -12.71 -5.22 1.36
C ILE A 124 -11.53 -5.73 0.54
N CYS A 125 -10.57 -6.33 1.25
CA CYS A 125 -9.35 -6.91 0.70
C CYS A 125 -8.75 -7.85 1.75
N SER A 126 -8.28 -9.02 1.34
CA SER A 126 -7.67 -10.02 2.21
C SER A 126 -6.41 -9.48 2.90
N LEU A 127 -5.68 -8.56 2.26
CA LEU A 127 -4.58 -7.83 2.89
C LEU A 127 -5.02 -6.94 4.06
N LEU A 128 -6.30 -6.57 4.18
CA LEU A 128 -6.83 -5.76 5.30
C LEU A 128 -7.48 -6.61 6.39
N GLU A 129 -7.92 -7.82 6.07
CA GLU A 129 -8.42 -8.79 7.03
C GLU A 129 -7.27 -9.32 7.90
N LYS A 130 -7.42 -9.25 9.24
CA LYS A 130 -6.40 -9.79 10.15
C LYS A 130 -6.27 -11.29 9.88
N GLU A 131 -5.04 -11.80 9.72
CA GLU A 131 -4.73 -13.22 9.93
C GLU A 131 -5.23 -13.58 11.33
N GLY A 132 -6.41 -14.17 11.42
CA GLY A 132 -7.13 -14.29 12.68
C GLY A 132 -8.64 -14.52 12.55
N SER A 133 -9.23 -14.43 11.35
CA SER A 133 -10.53 -15.03 11.10
C SER A 133 -10.46 -15.93 9.86
N LEU A 134 -9.98 -17.17 10.08
CA LEU A 134 -10.38 -18.27 9.22
C LEU A 134 -11.90 -18.43 9.37
N SER A 135 -12.66 -17.74 8.53
CA SER A 135 -14.05 -18.08 8.29
C SER A 135 -14.35 -18.06 6.81
N SER A 136 -13.91 -19.14 6.17
CA SER A 136 -14.59 -19.83 5.07
C SER A 136 -14.72 -19.13 3.72
N LYS A 137 -14.26 -19.87 2.68
CA LYS A 137 -14.76 -19.89 1.28
C LYS A 137 -14.29 -18.68 0.44
N ILE A 138 -13.69 -18.79 -0.74
CA ILE A 138 -13.68 -19.83 -1.79
C ILE A 138 -12.35 -19.70 -2.56
N TYR A 139 -11.55 -20.77 -2.63
CA TYR A 139 -10.51 -20.92 -3.65
C TYR A 139 -11.15 -21.60 -4.86
N THR A 140 -11.52 -20.87 -5.91
CA THR A 140 -11.77 -21.50 -7.21
C THR A 140 -10.43 -21.66 -7.93
N ASN A 141 -9.70 -22.71 -7.60
CA ASN A 141 -8.62 -23.21 -8.45
C ASN A 141 -9.20 -24.25 -9.40
N ASN A 142 -9.62 -23.82 -10.59
CA ASN A 142 -9.75 -24.70 -11.75
C ASN A 142 -8.64 -24.33 -12.74
N PHE A 143 -7.44 -24.84 -12.49
CA PHE A 143 -6.41 -24.98 -13.52
C PHE A 143 -6.39 -26.45 -13.94
N THR A 144 -7.08 -26.75 -15.03
CA THR A 144 -6.91 -28.00 -15.78
C THR A 144 -6.05 -27.66 -16.99
N TRP A 145 -4.82 -28.17 -17.02
CA TRP A 145 -4.00 -28.15 -18.23
C TRP A 145 -4.32 -29.39 -19.06
N ILE A 146 -4.58 -29.15 -20.35
CA ILE A 146 -4.64 -30.14 -21.44
C ILE A 146 -3.24 -30.62 -21.81
#